data_AF-A0A3D5IB51-F1
#
_entry.id   AF-A0A3D5IB51-F1
#
_cell.length_a   1.000
_cell.length_b   1.000
_cell.length_c   1.000
_cell.angle_alpha   90.00
_cell.angle_beta   90.00
_cell.angle_gamma   90.00
#
_symmetry.space_group_name_H-M   'P 1'
#
loop_
_entity.id
_entity.type
_entity.pdbx_description
1 polymer ?
#
loop_
_entity_poly.entity_id
_entity_poly.type
_entity_poly.pdbx_seq_one_letter_code
_entity_poly.pdbx_strand_id
1 'polypeptide(L)'
;MKRLLGLLLAVMVMLFSTTAFAANYWTKTWAQGEYTITLTPEDEAVIADLRQKMDEGSVGTSLRTSIDNYPLSKAFEDFLLGRRHRMYTTYDDIGYYSWVLAMPDETAVPQEKVFQLAVMAIHEQFDVSWDTLAEYYPEFQFKIAFSESDNSVAVWELIFCKYADNQTTSEVYYEVGIYAEDGSIWGVDASIPRG
;
A
#
# COMPACT_ATOMS: atom_id res chain seq x y z
N MET A 1 43.35 32.60 -17.70
CA MET A 1 42.86 31.26 -18.08
C MET A 1 42.77 30.26 -16.92
N LYS A 2 43.78 30.11 -16.04
CA LYS A 2 43.73 29.14 -14.92
C LYS A 2 42.59 29.37 -13.89
N ARG A 3 42.26 30.64 -13.58
CA ARG A 3 41.17 30.98 -12.65
C ARG A 3 39.77 30.77 -13.24
N LEU A 4 39.62 30.86 -14.56
CA LEU A 4 38.34 30.63 -15.24
C LEU A 4 38.02 29.14 -15.33
N LEU A 5 39.04 28.29 -15.55
CA LEU A 5 38.88 26.84 -15.58
C LEU A 5 38.48 26.27 -14.21
N GLY A 6 39.05 26.80 -13.11
CA GLY A 6 38.70 26.36 -11.76
C GLY A 6 37.26 26.70 -11.37
N LEU A 7 36.74 27.83 -11.86
CA LEU A 7 35.35 28.23 -11.62
C LEU A 7 34.37 27.38 -12.44
N LEU A 8 34.73 27.04 -13.69
CA LEU A 8 33.97 26.11 -14.54
C LEU A 8 33.94 24.70 -13.95
N LEU A 9 35.05 24.22 -13.38
CA LEU A 9 35.10 22.91 -12.73
C LEU A 9 34.30 22.88 -11.42
N ALA A 10 34.34 23.96 -10.63
CA ALA A 10 33.53 24.07 -9.41
C ALA A 10 32.03 24.19 -9.70
N VAL A 11 31.65 24.89 -10.78
CA VAL A 11 30.26 24.97 -11.25
C VAL A 11 29.80 23.64 -11.84
N MET A 12 30.63 22.91 -12.59
CA MET A 12 30.32 21.54 -13.02
C MET A 12 30.17 20.61 -11.81
N VAL A 13 31.10 20.62 -10.85
CA VAL A 13 30.99 19.76 -9.66
C VAL A 13 29.75 20.12 -8.86
N MET A 14 29.39 21.39 -8.69
CA MET A 14 28.11 21.78 -8.05
C MET A 14 26.89 21.35 -8.87
N LEU A 15 26.90 21.48 -10.20
CA LEU A 15 25.80 21.06 -11.07
C LEU A 15 25.62 19.54 -11.12
N PHE A 16 26.70 18.76 -10.96
CA PHE A 16 26.66 17.30 -10.91
C PHE A 16 26.55 16.74 -9.48
N SER A 17 26.85 17.52 -8.44
CA SER A 17 26.72 17.10 -7.03
C SER A 17 25.35 17.40 -6.42
N THR A 18 24.53 18.25 -7.04
CA THR A 18 23.17 18.54 -6.56
C THR A 18 22.07 17.66 -7.17
N THR A 19 22.42 16.70 -8.03
CA THR A 19 21.43 15.81 -8.68
C THR A 19 21.59 14.33 -8.34
N ALA A 20 22.51 13.97 -7.43
CA ALA A 20 22.77 12.57 -7.04
C ALA A 20 22.12 12.16 -5.69
N PHE A 21 21.41 13.05 -5.02
CA PHE A 21 20.70 12.78 -3.75
C PHE A 21 19.25 13.27 -3.73
N ALA A 22 18.66 13.45 -4.91
CA ALA A 22 17.24 13.74 -5.08
C ALA A 22 16.75 13.09 -6.38
N ALA A 23 17.11 11.82 -6.60
CA ALA A 23 16.43 11.00 -7.58
C ALA A 23 15.00 10.77 -7.08
N ASN A 24 14.13 11.75 -7.34
CA ASN A 24 12.84 11.51 -7.94
C ASN A 24 12.13 10.23 -7.46
N TYR A 25 11.80 10.15 -6.16
CA TYR A 25 10.65 9.38 -5.66
C TYR A 25 9.34 10.06 -6.12
N TRP A 26 9.27 10.49 -7.39
CA TRP A 26 8.01 10.87 -8.01
C TRP A 26 7.30 9.56 -8.29
N THR A 27 6.60 9.12 -7.25
CA THR A 27 5.41 8.31 -7.30
C THR A 27 4.70 8.52 -8.63
N LYS A 28 4.60 7.44 -9.42
CA LYS A 28 3.61 7.34 -10.48
C LYS A 28 2.25 7.48 -9.78
N THR A 29 1.77 8.70 -9.59
CA THR A 29 0.50 8.97 -8.93
C THR A 29 -0.61 8.57 -9.89
N TRP A 30 -1.41 7.59 -9.50
CA TRP A 30 -2.59 7.22 -10.27
C TRP A 30 -3.71 8.19 -9.93
N ALA A 31 -4.41 8.65 -10.96
CA ALA A 31 -5.65 9.37 -10.73
C ALA A 31 -6.68 8.39 -10.19
N GLN A 32 -7.42 8.83 -9.16
CA GLN A 32 -8.41 8.03 -8.46
C GLN A 32 -9.37 7.32 -9.43
N GLY A 33 -9.45 5.97 -9.36
CA GLY A 33 -10.36 5.17 -10.17
C GLY A 33 -10.01 5.08 -11.66
N GLU A 34 -8.91 5.69 -12.12
CA GLU A 34 -8.49 5.61 -13.53
C GLU A 34 -7.56 4.42 -13.80
N TYR A 35 -7.03 3.79 -12.75
CA TYR A 35 -6.08 2.70 -12.91
C TYR A 35 -6.72 1.34 -12.66
N THR A 36 -6.82 0.56 -13.73
CA THR A 36 -7.29 -0.82 -13.73
C THR A 36 -6.14 -1.75 -14.08
N ILE A 37 -5.87 -2.74 -13.24
CA ILE A 37 -4.86 -3.77 -13.50
C ILE A 37 -5.50 -4.93 -14.23
N THR A 38 -4.90 -5.36 -15.34
CA THR A 38 -5.25 -6.61 -16.01
C THR A 38 -4.13 -7.61 -15.76
N LEU A 39 -4.41 -8.65 -14.97
CA LEU A 39 -3.44 -9.70 -14.69
C LEU A 39 -3.39 -10.72 -15.83
N THR A 40 -2.18 -11.10 -16.20
CA THR A 40 -1.92 -12.27 -17.05
C THR A 40 -1.86 -13.54 -16.19
N PRO A 41 -2.03 -14.74 -16.78
CA PRO A 41 -1.81 -16.00 -16.06
C PRO A 41 -0.41 -16.12 -15.45
N GLU A 42 0.60 -15.53 -16.10
CA GLU A 42 1.96 -15.47 -15.58
C GLU A 42 2.04 -14.60 -14.31
N ASP A 43 1.38 -13.44 -14.30
CA ASP A 43 1.32 -12.57 -13.11
C ASP A 43 0.65 -13.30 -11.94
N GLU A 44 -0.49 -13.95 -12.21
CA GLU A 44 -1.21 -14.72 -11.19
C GLU A 44 -0.35 -15.85 -10.59
N ALA A 45 0.45 -16.53 -11.41
CA ALA A 45 1.36 -17.57 -10.94
C ALA A 45 2.50 -17.02 -10.08
N VAL A 46 3.09 -15.88 -10.46
CA VAL A 46 4.15 -15.23 -9.67
C VAL A 46 3.61 -14.73 -8.33
N ILE A 47 2.42 -14.13 -8.34
CA ILE A 47 1.76 -13.64 -7.12
C ILE A 47 1.36 -14.80 -6.20
N ALA A 48 0.96 -15.95 -6.74
CA ALA A 48 0.69 -17.14 -5.93
C ALA A 48 1.95 -17.67 -5.22
N ASP A 49 3.09 -17.71 -5.90
CA ASP A 49 4.39 -18.07 -5.29
C ASP A 49 4.80 -17.04 -4.23
N LEU A 50 4.60 -15.75 -4.50
CA LEU A 50 4.82 -14.68 -3.52
C LEU A 50 3.96 -14.88 -2.28
N ARG A 51 2.66 -15.17 -2.44
CA ARG A 51 1.74 -15.39 -1.34
C ARG A 51 2.21 -16.54 -0.45
N GLN A 52 2.63 -17.65 -1.06
CA GLN A 52 3.19 -18.78 -0.33
C GLN A 52 4.42 -18.36 0.48
N LYS A 53 5.35 -17.61 -0.12
CA LYS A 53 6.55 -17.11 0.58
C LYS A 53 6.20 -16.18 1.74
N MET A 54 5.25 -15.27 1.56
CA MET A 54 4.76 -14.39 2.64
C MET A 54 4.14 -15.21 3.77
N ASP A 55 3.30 -16.19 3.45
CA ASP A 55 2.66 -17.06 4.43
C ASP A 55 3.70 -17.87 5.22
N GLU A 56 4.65 -18.51 4.55
CA GLU A 56 5.74 -19.27 5.18
C GLU A 56 6.68 -18.38 6.02
N GLY A 57 7.07 -17.21 5.50
CA GLY A 57 7.98 -16.29 6.17
C GLY A 57 7.36 -15.63 7.41
N SER A 58 6.04 -15.41 7.40
CA SER A 58 5.32 -14.78 8.52
C SER A 58 5.07 -15.71 9.71
N VAL A 59 5.29 -17.03 9.58
CA VAL A 59 4.98 -18.01 10.63
C VAL A 59 5.76 -17.70 11.92
N GLY A 60 5.05 -17.64 13.05
CA GLY A 60 5.64 -17.39 14.37
C GLY A 60 5.88 -15.92 14.69
N THR A 61 5.60 -15.01 13.75
CA THR A 61 5.73 -13.56 13.98
C THR A 61 4.56 -13.03 14.81
N SER A 62 4.79 -11.95 15.55
CA SER A 62 3.76 -11.24 16.30
C SER A 62 2.71 -10.62 15.38
N LEU A 63 3.14 -10.12 14.21
CA LEU A 63 2.25 -9.58 13.17
C LEU A 63 1.25 -10.65 12.71
N ARG A 64 1.75 -11.82 12.30
CA ARG A 64 0.89 -12.94 11.86
C ARG A 64 -0.10 -13.34 12.94
N THR A 65 0.39 -13.47 14.17
CA THR A 65 -0.44 -13.79 15.34
C THR A 65 -1.52 -12.74 15.57
N SER A 66 -1.21 -11.45 15.39
CA SER A 66 -2.17 -10.36 15.56
C SER A 66 -3.28 -10.43 14.51
N ILE A 67 -2.92 -10.59 13.24
CA ILE A 67 -3.87 -10.65 12.11
C ILE A 67 -4.78 -11.88 12.24
N ASP A 68 -4.22 -13.06 12.53
CA ASP A 68 -5.00 -14.30 12.70
C ASP A 68 -6.00 -14.21 13.89
N ASN A 69 -5.63 -13.49 14.96
CA ASN A 69 -6.50 -13.29 16.14
C ASN A 69 -7.54 -12.18 15.96
N TYR A 70 -7.41 -11.37 14.90
CA TYR A 70 -8.28 -10.23 14.63
C TYR A 70 -8.74 -10.17 13.17
N PRO A 71 -9.49 -11.19 12.71
CA PRO A 71 -10.03 -11.20 11.35
C PRO A 71 -11.09 -10.11 11.16
N LEU A 72 -11.42 -9.83 9.89
CA LEU A 72 -12.44 -8.85 9.49
C LEU A 72 -13.76 -8.95 10.26
N SER A 73 -14.26 -10.17 10.46
CA SER A 73 -15.52 -10.41 11.17
C SER A 73 -15.49 -9.89 12.60
N LYS A 74 -14.35 -10.06 13.30
CA LYS A 74 -14.15 -9.57 14.66
C LYS A 74 -13.97 -8.05 14.69
N ALA A 75 -13.25 -7.50 13.72
CA ALA A 75 -13.13 -6.04 13.56
C ALA A 75 -14.52 -5.39 13.35
N PHE A 76 -15.35 -6.00 12.51
CA PHE A 76 -16.71 -5.54 12.26
C PHE A 76 -17.63 -5.72 13.48
N GLU A 77 -17.54 -6.84 14.20
CA GLU A 77 -18.27 -7.03 15.47
C GLU A 77 -17.94 -5.94 16.49
N ASP A 78 -16.66 -5.61 16.66
CA ASP A 78 -16.25 -4.52 17.55
C ASP A 78 -16.81 -3.16 17.12
N PHE A 79 -16.93 -2.90 15.81
CA PHE A 79 -17.61 -1.72 15.28
C PHE A 79 -19.11 -1.72 15.63
N LEU A 80 -19.81 -2.83 15.43
CA LEU A 80 -21.24 -2.96 15.78
C LEU A 80 -21.50 -2.77 17.28
N LEU A 81 -20.55 -3.19 18.12
CA LEU A 81 -20.60 -2.99 19.58
C LEU A 81 -20.20 -1.58 20.01
N GLY A 82 -19.90 -0.67 19.07
CA GLY A 82 -19.50 0.70 19.35
C GLY A 82 -18.11 0.83 19.97
N ARG A 83 -17.26 -0.21 19.90
CA ARG A 83 -15.88 -0.18 20.39
C ARG A 83 -14.92 0.44 19.38
N ARG A 84 -15.33 0.50 18.11
CA ARG A 84 -14.68 1.25 17.05
C ARG A 84 -15.63 2.31 16.51
N HIS A 85 -15.07 3.46 16.15
CA HIS A 85 -15.82 4.60 15.63
C HIS A 85 -15.38 4.92 14.21
N ARG A 86 -16.00 5.95 13.61
CA ARG A 86 -15.53 6.54 12.37
C ARG A 86 -14.05 6.93 12.51
N MET A 87 -13.25 6.48 11.56
CA MET A 87 -11.82 6.73 11.48
C MET A 87 -11.53 7.67 10.31
N TYR A 88 -10.28 8.11 10.24
CA TYR A 88 -9.79 9.01 9.21
C TYR A 88 -8.43 8.53 8.73
N THR A 89 -8.18 8.62 7.43
CA THR A 89 -6.85 8.36 6.86
C THR A 89 -6.66 9.22 5.61
N THR A 90 -5.50 9.11 4.97
CA THR A 90 -5.12 9.93 3.82
C THR A 90 -4.28 9.09 2.88
N TYR A 91 -4.66 9.05 1.60
CA TYR A 91 -3.74 8.64 0.54
C TYR A 91 -3.12 9.87 -0.11
N ASP A 92 -1.91 9.74 -0.64
CA ASP A 92 -1.21 10.81 -1.35
C ASP A 92 -1.97 11.29 -2.61
N ASP A 93 -2.75 10.41 -3.24
CA ASP A 93 -3.49 10.65 -4.48
C ASP A 93 -4.95 11.10 -4.26
N ILE A 94 -5.63 10.57 -3.25
CA ILE A 94 -7.05 10.91 -2.94
C ILE A 94 -7.17 12.03 -1.90
N GLY A 95 -6.15 12.24 -1.06
CA GLY A 95 -6.22 13.14 0.08
C GLY A 95 -7.00 12.55 1.26
N TYR A 96 -7.51 13.44 2.12
CA TYR A 96 -8.11 13.05 3.40
C TYR A 96 -9.53 12.50 3.23
N TYR A 97 -9.81 11.35 3.85
CA TYR A 97 -11.17 10.79 3.87
C TYR A 97 -11.51 10.19 5.24
N SER A 98 -12.81 10.08 5.50
CA SER A 98 -13.32 9.37 6.68
C SER A 98 -13.89 8.02 6.28
N TRP A 99 -13.92 7.06 7.21
CA TRP A 99 -14.41 5.72 6.90
C TRP A 99 -14.96 5.00 8.13
N VAL A 100 -15.76 3.96 7.89
CA VAL A 100 -16.25 3.02 8.91
C VAL A 100 -15.96 1.59 8.48
N LEU A 101 -15.80 0.69 9.45
CA LEU A 101 -15.65 -0.74 9.18
C LEU A 101 -16.95 -1.32 8.63
N ALA A 102 -16.83 -2.21 7.66
CA ALA A 102 -17.93 -2.95 7.06
C ALA A 102 -17.51 -4.38 6.75
N MET A 103 -18.43 -5.15 6.16
CA MET A 103 -18.17 -6.48 5.60
C MET A 103 -18.46 -6.45 4.10
N PRO A 104 -17.67 -7.18 3.29
CA PRO A 104 -17.98 -7.35 1.87
C PRO A 104 -19.30 -8.08 1.71
N ASP A 105 -20.07 -7.69 0.70
CA ASP A 105 -21.24 -8.44 0.24
C ASP A 105 -20.87 -9.36 -0.94
N GLU A 106 -21.87 -9.99 -1.55
CA GLU A 106 -21.68 -10.92 -2.68
C GLU A 106 -21.26 -10.24 -3.99
N THR A 107 -21.38 -8.91 -4.07
CA THR A 107 -20.99 -8.13 -5.25
C THR A 107 -19.56 -7.62 -5.16
N ALA A 108 -18.97 -7.63 -3.96
CA ALA A 108 -17.60 -7.20 -3.76
C ALA A 108 -16.57 -8.13 -4.43
N VAL A 109 -15.51 -7.55 -4.99
CA VAL A 109 -14.38 -8.29 -5.53
C VAL A 109 -13.82 -9.25 -4.46
N PRO A 110 -13.59 -10.54 -4.78
CA PRO A 110 -13.09 -11.51 -3.80
C PRO A 110 -11.70 -11.16 -3.27
N GLN A 111 -11.46 -11.43 -1.98
CA GLN A 111 -10.20 -11.12 -1.29
C GLN A 111 -8.94 -11.57 -2.04
N GLU A 112 -8.95 -12.76 -2.65
CA GLU A 112 -7.80 -13.25 -3.39
C GLU A 112 -7.49 -12.37 -4.60
N LYS A 113 -8.52 -11.93 -5.33
CA LYS A 113 -8.33 -11.02 -6.47
C LYS A 113 -7.84 -9.65 -5.99
N VAL A 114 -8.37 -9.15 -4.89
CA VAL A 114 -7.93 -7.89 -4.26
C VAL A 114 -6.47 -7.96 -3.84
N PHE A 115 -6.03 -9.08 -3.25
CA PHE A 115 -4.62 -9.29 -2.93
C PHE A 115 -3.72 -9.21 -4.16
N GLN A 116 -4.12 -9.88 -5.24
CA GLN A 116 -3.36 -9.86 -6.49
C GLN A 116 -3.26 -8.46 -7.08
N LEU A 117 -4.38 -7.73 -7.11
CA LEU A 117 -4.43 -6.34 -7.58
C LEU A 117 -3.55 -5.44 -6.71
N ALA A 118 -3.58 -5.58 -5.39
CA ALA A 118 -2.78 -4.74 -4.48
C ALA A 118 -1.28 -5.01 -4.60
N VAL A 119 -0.88 -6.28 -4.65
CA VAL A 119 0.52 -6.68 -4.87
C VAL A 119 1.05 -6.10 -6.17
N MET A 120 0.26 -6.24 -7.24
CA MET A 120 0.66 -5.75 -8.55
C MET A 120 0.66 -4.22 -8.57
N ALA A 121 -0.27 -3.58 -7.85
CA ALA A 121 -0.29 -2.14 -7.69
C ALA A 121 1.02 -1.60 -7.09
N ILE A 122 1.47 -2.22 -6.00
CA ILE A 122 2.72 -1.85 -5.31
C ILE A 122 3.93 -2.12 -6.21
N HIS A 123 3.99 -3.30 -6.85
CA HIS A 123 5.08 -3.67 -7.74
C HIS A 123 5.24 -2.66 -8.88
N GLU A 124 4.14 -2.24 -9.52
CA GLU A 124 4.18 -1.30 -10.65
C GLU A 124 4.36 0.17 -10.26
N GLN A 125 3.81 0.59 -9.11
CA GLN A 125 3.85 1.99 -8.70
C GLN A 125 5.19 2.38 -8.08
N PHE A 126 5.82 1.45 -7.36
CA PHE A 126 7.04 1.72 -6.60
C PHE A 126 8.27 0.95 -7.10
N ASP A 127 8.14 0.15 -8.17
CA ASP A 127 9.23 -0.67 -8.73
C ASP A 127 9.86 -1.61 -7.68
N VAL A 128 9.02 -2.16 -6.79
CA VAL A 128 9.46 -3.01 -5.67
C VAL A 128 9.57 -4.45 -6.13
N SER A 129 10.71 -5.09 -5.88
CA SER A 129 10.92 -6.49 -6.29
C SER A 129 10.02 -7.48 -5.54
N TRP A 130 9.73 -8.63 -6.17
CA TRP A 130 8.98 -9.73 -5.55
C TRP A 130 9.63 -10.23 -4.25
N ASP A 131 10.96 -10.32 -4.21
CA ASP A 131 11.69 -10.74 -3.01
C ASP A 131 11.54 -9.72 -1.87
N THR A 132 11.53 -8.42 -2.20
CA THR A 132 11.25 -7.37 -1.20
C THR A 132 9.82 -7.46 -0.68
N LEU A 133 8.83 -7.68 -1.55
CA LEU A 133 7.44 -7.86 -1.13
C LEU A 133 7.26 -9.09 -0.23
N ALA A 134 8.06 -10.15 -0.42
CA ALA A 134 7.97 -11.36 0.40
C ALA A 134 8.30 -11.13 1.89
N GLU A 135 8.95 -10.00 2.24
CA GLU A 135 9.22 -9.59 3.62
C GLU A 135 8.00 -8.97 4.32
N TYR A 136 6.87 -8.83 3.62
CA TYR A 136 5.64 -8.22 4.10
C TYR A 136 4.52 -9.24 4.28
N TYR A 137 3.57 -8.93 5.15
CA TYR A 137 2.35 -9.69 5.32
C TYR A 137 1.12 -8.77 5.24
N PRO A 138 0.10 -9.11 4.42
CA PRO A 138 -1.07 -8.26 4.23
C PRO A 138 -2.09 -8.41 5.36
N GLU A 139 -2.55 -7.28 5.90
CA GLU A 139 -3.80 -7.16 6.66
C GLU A 139 -4.91 -6.70 5.71
N PHE A 140 -6.07 -7.36 5.78
CA PHE A 140 -7.24 -7.00 5.00
C PHE A 140 -8.23 -6.19 5.84
N GLN A 141 -8.72 -5.09 5.29
CA GLN A 141 -9.82 -4.31 5.83
C GLN A 141 -10.90 -4.08 4.77
N PHE A 142 -12.16 -4.07 5.18
CA PHE A 142 -13.28 -3.69 4.32
C PHE A 142 -13.99 -2.48 4.92
N LYS A 143 -14.21 -1.45 4.12
CA LYS A 143 -14.61 -0.13 4.60
C LYS A 143 -15.68 0.49 3.72
N ILE A 144 -16.51 1.30 4.35
CA ILE A 144 -17.28 2.33 3.65
C ILE A 144 -16.54 3.65 3.85
N ALA A 145 -15.96 4.17 2.78
CA ALA A 145 -15.24 5.43 2.76
C ALA A 145 -16.16 6.58 2.33
N PHE A 146 -15.99 7.72 2.98
CA PHE A 146 -16.66 8.98 2.70
C PHE A 146 -15.57 9.97 2.31
N SER A 147 -15.35 10.12 0.99
CA SER A 147 -14.48 11.16 0.44
C SER A 147 -15.18 12.52 0.50
N GLU A 148 -14.54 13.59 -0.01
CA GLU A 148 -15.19 14.91 -0.11
C GLU A 148 -16.41 14.94 -1.04
N SER A 149 -16.64 13.86 -1.82
CA SER A 149 -17.86 13.69 -2.60
C SER A 149 -19.01 13.16 -1.72
N ASP A 150 -20.24 13.61 -1.96
CA ASP A 150 -21.44 13.22 -1.18
C ASP A 150 -21.79 11.71 -1.25
N ASN A 151 -21.07 10.91 -2.03
CA ASN A 151 -21.30 9.48 -2.17
C ASN A 151 -20.25 8.67 -1.40
N SER A 152 -20.74 7.82 -0.49
CA SER A 152 -19.89 6.81 0.14
C SER A 152 -19.54 5.70 -0.84
N VAL A 153 -18.31 5.20 -0.76
CA VAL A 153 -17.81 4.13 -1.63
C VAL A 153 -17.35 2.94 -0.79
N ALA A 154 -17.63 1.73 -1.27
CA ALA A 154 -17.14 0.51 -0.65
C ALA A 154 -15.72 0.22 -1.14
N VAL A 155 -14.80 -0.02 -0.19
CA VAL A 155 -13.37 -0.12 -0.46
C VAL A 155 -12.79 -1.31 0.31
N TRP A 156 -12.03 -2.11 -0.41
CA TRP A 156 -11.02 -2.99 0.19
C TRP A 156 -9.76 -2.19 0.46
N GLU A 157 -9.21 -2.30 1.66
CA GLU A 157 -7.89 -1.76 1.99
C GLU A 157 -6.97 -2.90 2.41
N LEU A 158 -5.80 -2.96 1.79
CA LEU A 158 -4.74 -3.88 2.16
C LEU A 158 -3.55 -3.10 2.70
N ILE A 159 -3.17 -3.43 3.92
CA ILE A 159 -1.99 -2.86 4.59
C ILE A 159 -0.92 -3.95 4.62
N PHE A 160 0.19 -3.73 3.93
CA PHE A 160 1.33 -4.62 3.91
C PHE A 160 2.33 -4.17 4.96
N CYS A 161 2.41 -4.95 6.04
CA CYS A 161 3.32 -4.69 7.15
C CYS A 161 4.51 -5.66 7.06
N LYS A 162 5.72 -5.14 7.22
CA LYS A 162 6.90 -5.99 7.33
C LYS A 162 6.89 -6.72 8.68
N TYR A 163 7.32 -7.99 8.69
CA TYR A 163 7.20 -8.87 9.86
C TYR A 163 8.51 -9.10 10.61
N ALA A 164 9.56 -8.32 10.36
CA ALA A 164 10.88 -8.55 10.94
C ALA A 164 10.91 -8.34 12.48
N ASP A 165 11.62 -9.25 13.16
CA ASP A 165 11.56 -9.57 14.60
C ASP A 165 11.85 -8.45 15.64
N ASN A 166 12.06 -7.17 15.27
CA ASN A 166 12.51 -6.18 16.27
C ASN A 166 12.26 -4.70 15.93
N GLN A 167 11.02 -4.32 15.72
CA GLN A 167 10.68 -2.96 15.31
C GLN A 167 10.44 -2.05 16.50
N THR A 168 11.53 -1.44 16.98
CA THR A 168 11.48 -0.26 17.88
C THR A 168 11.43 1.06 17.10
N THR A 169 11.48 1.04 15.76
CA THR A 169 11.41 2.26 14.92
C THR A 169 10.68 2.01 13.60
N SER A 170 9.44 2.53 13.55
CA SER A 170 8.66 3.01 12.40
C SER A 170 8.93 2.35 11.04
N GLU A 171 8.13 1.33 10.76
CA GLU A 171 8.30 0.41 9.65
C GLU A 171 7.62 0.95 8.39
N VAL A 172 8.33 0.95 7.26
CA VAL A 172 7.75 1.27 5.94
C VAL A 172 6.65 0.26 5.66
N TYR A 173 5.39 0.70 5.53
CA TYR A 173 4.27 -0.12 5.08
C TYR A 173 3.76 0.39 3.73
N TYR A 174 3.18 -0.52 2.95
CA TYR A 174 2.42 -0.18 1.75
C TYR A 174 0.94 -0.30 2.06
N GLU A 175 0.15 0.64 1.56
CA GLU A 175 -1.30 0.64 1.70
C GLU A 175 -1.93 0.77 0.32
N VAL A 176 -2.92 -0.08 0.04
CA VAL A 176 -3.65 -0.05 -1.23
C VAL A 176 -5.14 -0.08 -0.96
N GLY A 177 -5.83 0.97 -1.41
CA GLY A 177 -7.28 1.04 -1.50
C GLY A 177 -7.76 0.57 -2.86
N ILE A 178 -8.76 -0.29 -2.88
CA ILE A 178 -9.34 -0.89 -4.11
C ILE A 178 -10.84 -0.77 -4.03
N TYR A 179 -11.47 -0.27 -5.10
CA TYR A 179 -12.92 -0.21 -5.19
C TYR A 179 -13.51 -1.62 -5.11
N ALA A 180 -14.44 -1.82 -4.17
CA ALA A 180 -15.02 -3.13 -3.94
C ALA A 180 -15.88 -3.61 -5.12
N GLU A 181 -16.42 -2.70 -5.93
CA GLU A 181 -17.37 -3.04 -7.00
C GLU A 181 -16.68 -3.56 -8.27
N ASP A 182 -15.53 -2.99 -8.64
CA ASP A 182 -14.89 -3.25 -9.95
C ASP A 182 -13.39 -3.61 -9.86
N GLY A 183 -12.77 -3.49 -8.69
CA GLY A 183 -11.36 -3.80 -8.51
C GLY A 183 -10.41 -2.74 -9.06
N SER A 184 -10.91 -1.59 -9.49
CA SER A 184 -10.06 -0.46 -9.85
C SER A 184 -9.34 0.08 -8.61
N ILE A 185 -8.12 0.58 -8.82
CA ILE A 185 -7.32 1.10 -7.70
C ILE A 185 -7.91 2.43 -7.28
N TRP A 186 -8.30 2.49 -6.02
CA TRP A 186 -8.81 3.70 -5.41
C TRP A 186 -7.65 4.62 -5.07
N GLY A 187 -6.65 4.11 -4.36
CA GLY A 187 -5.39 4.81 -4.12
C GLY A 187 -4.30 3.91 -3.56
N VAL A 188 -3.07 4.41 -3.58
CA VAL A 188 -1.89 3.68 -3.14
C VAL A 188 -0.96 4.61 -2.37
N ASP A 189 -0.48 4.17 -1.22
CA ASP A 189 0.52 4.88 -0.43
C ASP A 189 1.66 3.95 -0.01
N ALA A 190 2.85 4.54 0.10
CA ALA A 190 4.01 3.96 0.74
C ALA A 190 4.42 4.93 1.85
N SER A 191 3.97 4.66 3.07
CA SER A 191 4.36 5.48 4.20
C SER A 191 5.82 5.19 4.54
N ILE A 192 6.71 6.06 4.10
CA ILE A 192 8.08 6.15 4.66
C ILE A 192 7.94 6.93 5.97
N PRO A 193 8.52 6.49 7.09
CA PRO A 193 8.41 7.25 8.34
C PRO A 193 8.81 8.70 8.10
N ARG A 194 7.99 9.64 8.61
CA ARG A 194 8.45 11.00 8.83
C ARG A 194 9.67 10.90 9.74
N GLY A 195 10.84 11.18 9.17
CA GLY A 195 12.14 11.14 9.85
C GLY A 195 12.20 12.04 11.08
#